data_AF-A0A099L1Q6-F1
#
_entry.id   AF-A0A099L1Q6-F1
#
_cell.length_a   1.000
_cell.length_b   1.000
_cell.length_c   1.000
_cell.angle_alpha   90.00
_cell.angle_beta   90.00
_cell.angle_gamma   90.00
#
_symmetry.space_group_name_H-M   'P 1'
#
loop_
_entity.id
_entity.type
_entity.pdbx_description
1 polymer ?
#
loop_
_entity_poly.entity_id
_entity_poly.type
_entity_poly.pdbx_seq_one_letter_code
_entity_poly.pdbx_strand_id
1 'polypeptide(L)'
;MTIARVIISAFLIVLWPTLPGCQQDKPPQWSPEEVALVKSLMLPDANSAGTTATLTIHHNGNAVWNNKQAAKLGHKLFFDKRLSANGKVACANCHQPQMAFTDNLRQSQGIGSTVWHTPTIIGIANSPWFFWDGRADSLWTQALGPLENPVEHGANRMQLAHIIYRHYREEYETVFEPLPDLTDGERFPAHAMPIVANKLPGLDQQLALAWQQLTPADKVLVNQIFVNIGKSIAAYEGLLLPGPSRFDVFAKKLQQGLPSADLTPQEQAGLKLFIDDKQGQCIHCHNGPMFTNHDFKVTGIADAPPVVANQGRIAGIAHALADPFNCFSQFSEPSDQCAELKFAKYAGTELQYAVKVPTLRNIALTAPYMHNGSMDSLIEVLRFYNKARPQFHQQLTNNGKALHFDLQPLGLLPYQLQQLNAFLGSLNSLPAVDASWLTPPLTQSKPSANSQPGAEPQAAITLPPP
;
A
#
# COMPACT_ATOMS: atom_id res chain seq x y z
N MET A 1 14.18 -4.68 -75.47
CA MET A 1 14.01 -3.51 -74.57
C MET A 1 13.50 -4.01 -73.24
N THR A 2 14.38 -4.11 -72.24
CA THR A 2 14.02 -4.22 -70.82
C THR A 2 15.26 -3.84 -70.02
N ILE A 3 15.31 -2.59 -69.56
CA ILE A 3 16.39 -2.06 -68.72
C ILE A 3 15.99 -2.35 -67.27
N ALA A 4 16.70 -3.28 -66.63
CA ALA A 4 16.58 -3.52 -65.20
C ALA A 4 17.20 -2.33 -64.45
N ARG A 5 16.38 -1.57 -63.71
CA ARG A 5 16.84 -0.52 -62.80
C ARG A 5 17.30 -1.17 -61.50
N VAL A 6 18.59 -1.11 -61.22
CA VAL A 6 19.17 -1.42 -59.90
C VAL A 6 18.90 -0.23 -58.99
N ILE A 7 18.07 -0.42 -57.96
CA ILE A 7 17.87 0.56 -56.88
C ILE A 7 18.93 0.26 -55.82
N ILE A 8 19.90 1.16 -55.68
CA ILE A 8 20.86 1.12 -54.56
C ILE A 8 20.20 1.85 -53.40
N SER A 9 19.66 1.09 -52.44
CA SER A 9 19.18 1.62 -51.16
C SER A 9 20.39 1.93 -50.27
N ALA A 10 20.82 3.19 -50.23
CA ALA A 10 21.77 3.66 -49.23
C ALA A 10 21.08 3.73 -47.86
N PHE A 11 21.37 2.76 -46.99
CA PHE A 11 21.04 2.88 -45.56
C PHE A 11 21.93 3.97 -44.95
N LEU A 12 21.38 5.17 -44.81
CA LEU A 12 21.93 6.20 -43.92
C LEU A 12 21.75 5.71 -42.47
N ILE A 13 22.81 5.12 -41.91
CA ILE A 13 22.91 4.91 -40.47
C ILE A 13 23.06 6.30 -39.85
N VAL A 14 21.94 6.86 -39.39
CA VAL A 14 21.96 8.05 -38.53
C VAL A 14 22.42 7.58 -37.15
N LEU A 15 23.73 7.58 -36.92
CA LEU A 15 24.29 7.54 -35.58
C LEU A 15 23.82 8.81 -34.86
N TRP A 16 22.86 8.69 -33.94
CA TRP A 16 22.57 9.76 -32.99
C TRP A 16 23.84 9.99 -32.18
N PRO A 17 24.51 11.15 -32.27
CA PRO A 17 25.62 11.44 -31.38
C PRO A 17 25.03 11.60 -29.99
N THR A 18 25.32 10.66 -29.10
CA THR A 18 25.09 10.85 -27.66
C THR A 18 25.91 12.07 -27.26
N LEU A 19 25.24 13.20 -26.97
CA LEU A 19 25.89 14.40 -26.51
C LEU A 19 26.71 14.06 -25.24
N PRO A 20 28.04 14.25 -25.23
CA PRO A 20 28.94 13.81 -24.15
C PRO A 20 28.79 14.54 -22.80
N GLY A 21 27.62 15.15 -22.53
CA GLY A 21 27.29 15.83 -21.29
C GLY A 21 26.04 15.30 -20.57
N CYS A 22 25.39 14.24 -21.09
CA CYS A 22 24.18 13.66 -20.47
C CYS A 22 24.43 12.37 -19.68
N GLN A 23 25.64 11.80 -19.77
CA GLN A 23 26.03 10.63 -19.00
C GLN A 23 27.04 10.98 -17.92
N GLN A 24 26.69 10.67 -16.67
CA GLN A 24 27.61 10.75 -15.57
C GLN A 24 28.44 9.48 -15.59
N ASP A 25 29.71 9.57 -16.00
CA ASP A 25 30.57 8.40 -16.18
C ASP A 25 31.37 8.06 -14.92
N LYS A 26 31.43 8.99 -13.95
CA LYS A 26 32.17 8.84 -12.70
C LYS A 26 31.23 8.97 -11.51
N PRO A 27 31.36 8.10 -10.48
CA PRO A 27 30.65 8.27 -9.22
C PRO A 27 30.90 9.67 -8.63
N PRO A 28 29.86 10.33 -8.08
CA PRO A 28 30.06 11.58 -7.38
C PRO A 28 30.87 11.37 -6.09
N GLN A 29 31.46 12.46 -5.59
CA GLN A 29 32.06 12.47 -4.25
C GLN A 29 30.97 12.64 -3.19
N TRP A 30 31.17 12.01 -2.04
CA TRP A 30 30.23 12.00 -0.91
C TRP A 30 30.82 12.74 0.29
N SER A 31 30.12 13.74 0.81
CA SER A 31 30.49 14.39 2.07
C SER A 31 30.08 13.52 3.28
N PRO A 32 30.70 13.70 4.46
CA PRO A 32 30.28 12.99 5.67
C PRO A 32 28.78 13.14 6.00
N GLU A 33 28.22 14.34 5.77
CA GLU A 33 26.81 14.64 5.96
C GLU A 33 25.92 13.86 4.98
N GLU A 34 26.32 13.80 3.71
CA GLU A 34 25.60 13.03 2.69
C GLU A 34 25.64 11.53 3.01
N VAL A 35 26.78 11.00 3.48
CA VAL A 35 26.90 9.60 3.92
C VAL A 35 25.96 9.31 5.10
N ALA A 36 25.86 10.24 6.07
CA ALA A 36 24.95 10.10 7.20
C ALA A 36 23.47 10.13 6.77
N LEU A 37 23.14 10.96 5.78
CA LEU A 37 21.81 11.06 5.21
C LEU A 37 21.43 9.82 4.40
N VAL A 38 22.34 9.31 3.57
CA VAL A 38 22.15 8.04 2.85
C VAL A 38 21.96 6.88 3.84
N LYS A 39 22.71 6.86 4.94
CA LYS A 39 22.54 5.85 6.00
C LYS A 39 21.14 5.88 6.62
N SER A 40 20.53 7.05 6.80
CA SER A 40 19.19 7.16 7.43
C SER A 40 18.05 6.62 6.56
N LEU A 41 18.30 6.48 5.25
CA LEU A 41 17.36 5.93 4.27
C LEU A 41 17.48 4.40 4.10
N MET A 42 18.57 3.81 4.60
CA MET A 42 18.84 2.38 4.49
C MET A 42 17.95 1.57 5.44
N LEU A 43 17.55 0.36 5.05
CA LEU A 43 16.95 -0.59 5.99
C LEU A 43 17.90 -0.89 7.14
N PRO A 44 17.36 -1.05 8.37
CA PRO A 44 18.17 -1.54 9.47
C PRO A 44 18.66 -2.97 9.23
N ASP A 45 19.84 -3.30 9.75
CA ASP A 45 20.36 -4.66 9.70
C ASP A 45 19.45 -5.61 10.51
N ALA A 46 19.00 -6.70 9.88
CA ALA A 46 18.12 -7.70 10.52
C ALA A 46 18.72 -8.38 11.76
N ASN A 47 20.04 -8.30 11.96
CA ASN A 47 20.79 -8.99 13.02
C ASN A 47 21.24 -8.08 14.17
N SER A 48 20.88 -6.79 14.18
CA SER A 48 21.21 -5.88 15.29
C SER A 48 20.23 -6.06 16.46
N ALA A 49 20.28 -7.23 17.10
CA ALA A 49 19.71 -7.42 18.43
C ALA A 49 20.48 -6.54 19.43
N GLY A 50 20.11 -5.26 19.54
CA GLY A 50 20.69 -4.34 20.53
C GLY A 50 20.89 -2.88 20.10
N THR A 51 20.56 -2.47 18.87
CA THR A 51 20.53 -1.04 18.51
C THR A 51 19.13 -0.60 18.12
N THR A 52 18.78 0.63 18.48
CA THR A 52 17.48 1.31 18.31
C THR A 52 17.02 1.52 16.87
N ALA A 53 17.68 0.93 15.88
CA ALA A 53 17.23 0.95 14.49
C ALA A 53 16.55 -0.39 14.17
N THR A 54 15.32 -0.56 14.63
CA THR A 54 14.38 -1.51 14.01
C THR A 54 13.32 -0.66 13.30
N LEU A 55 12.79 -1.14 12.18
CA LEU A 55 11.63 -0.47 11.57
C LEU A 55 10.54 -0.38 12.63
N THR A 56 10.01 0.81 12.89
CA THR A 56 8.86 0.96 13.78
C THR A 56 7.71 0.16 13.20
N ILE A 57 7.14 -0.75 13.98
CA ILE A 57 5.98 -1.56 13.57
C ILE A 57 4.75 -1.09 14.36
N HIS A 58 3.70 -0.71 13.64
CA HIS A 58 2.44 -0.23 14.19
C HIS A 58 1.41 -1.36 14.23
N HIS A 59 1.32 -2.04 15.37
CA HIS A 59 0.32 -3.09 15.59
C HIS A 59 -0.94 -2.58 16.29
N ASN A 60 -0.88 -1.39 16.93
CA ASN A 60 -2.00 -0.58 17.43
C ASN A 60 -3.17 -1.40 18.00
N GLY A 61 -2.96 -2.11 19.11
CA GLY A 61 -4.01 -2.89 19.76
C GLY A 61 -4.40 -4.16 18.99
N ASN A 62 -3.41 -4.87 18.44
CA ASN A 62 -3.55 -6.22 17.92
C ASN A 62 -2.67 -7.18 18.73
N ALA A 63 -3.24 -7.81 19.76
CA ALA A 63 -2.53 -8.77 20.61
C ALA A 63 -2.02 -10.03 19.89
N VAL A 64 -2.56 -10.36 18.72
CA VAL A 64 -2.16 -11.55 17.95
C VAL A 64 -1.14 -11.26 16.85
N TRP A 65 -0.58 -10.03 16.81
CA TRP A 65 0.37 -9.59 15.79
C TRP A 65 1.53 -10.56 15.55
N ASN A 66 2.18 -11.03 16.62
CA ASN A 66 3.31 -11.97 16.56
C ASN A 66 2.88 -13.45 16.61
N ASN A 67 1.57 -13.75 16.57
CA ASN A 67 1.08 -15.12 16.63
C ASN A 67 1.13 -15.76 15.24
N LYS A 68 1.98 -16.79 15.09
CA LYS A 68 2.14 -17.52 13.81
C LYS A 68 0.84 -18.18 13.31
N GLN A 69 -0.04 -18.64 14.20
CA GLN A 69 -1.33 -19.22 13.80
C GLN A 69 -2.30 -18.13 13.32
N ALA A 70 -2.29 -16.95 13.96
CA ALA A 70 -3.05 -15.78 13.48
C ALA A 70 -2.59 -15.35 12.09
N ALA A 71 -1.28 -15.26 11.86
CA ALA A 71 -0.72 -14.97 10.54
C ALA A 71 -1.08 -16.06 9.50
N LYS A 72 -1.10 -17.34 9.87
CA LYS A 72 -1.57 -18.41 8.96
C LYS A 72 -3.05 -18.29 8.62
N LEU A 73 -3.90 -17.96 9.60
CA LEU A 73 -5.32 -17.70 9.37
C LEU A 73 -5.48 -16.48 8.45
N GLY A 74 -4.81 -15.37 8.76
CA GLY A 74 -4.79 -14.16 7.92
C GLY A 74 -4.35 -14.44 6.50
N HIS A 75 -3.30 -15.23 6.32
CA HIS A 75 -2.81 -15.65 5.01
C HIS A 75 -3.88 -16.43 4.23
N LYS A 76 -4.60 -17.36 4.87
CA LYS A 76 -5.74 -18.05 4.23
C LYS A 76 -6.85 -17.08 3.83
N LEU A 77 -7.23 -16.16 4.73
CA LEU A 77 -8.30 -15.20 4.48
C LEU A 77 -7.93 -14.20 3.36
N PHE A 78 -6.68 -13.77 3.28
CA PHE A 78 -6.18 -12.84 2.26
C PHE A 78 -6.37 -13.35 0.83
N PHE A 79 -6.23 -14.66 0.62
CA PHE A 79 -6.38 -15.31 -0.68
C PHE A 79 -7.78 -15.91 -0.93
N ASP A 80 -8.69 -15.86 0.05
CA ASP A 80 -9.99 -16.52 -0.05
C ASP A 80 -11.10 -15.61 -0.59
N LYS A 81 -11.64 -16.00 -1.75
CA LYS A 81 -12.71 -15.25 -2.44
C LYS A 81 -14.07 -15.37 -1.75
N ARG A 82 -14.25 -16.33 -0.84
CA ARG A 82 -15.51 -16.50 -0.09
C ARG A 82 -15.87 -15.26 0.73
N LEU A 83 -14.88 -14.43 1.08
CA LEU A 83 -15.08 -13.21 1.88
C LEU A 83 -15.80 -12.10 1.11
N SER A 84 -15.99 -12.19 -0.21
CA SER A 84 -16.81 -11.23 -0.96
C SER A 84 -18.27 -11.65 -1.08
N ALA A 85 -19.17 -10.68 -1.25
CA ALA A 85 -20.62 -10.89 -1.38
C ALA A 85 -20.97 -11.95 -2.44
N ASN A 86 -20.22 -11.96 -3.54
CA ASN A 86 -20.42 -12.84 -4.70
C ASN A 86 -19.45 -14.04 -4.76
N GLY A 87 -18.58 -14.22 -3.75
CA GLY A 87 -17.61 -15.32 -3.70
C GLY A 87 -16.49 -15.26 -4.76
N LYS A 88 -16.22 -14.08 -5.34
CA LYS A 88 -15.29 -13.91 -6.49
C LYS A 88 -14.09 -12.99 -6.23
N VAL A 89 -14.09 -12.23 -5.13
CA VAL A 89 -13.08 -11.21 -4.83
C VAL A 89 -12.36 -11.58 -3.54
N ALA A 90 -11.03 -11.62 -3.56
CA ALA A 90 -10.13 -11.78 -2.42
C ALA A 90 -9.19 -10.56 -2.34
N CYS A 91 -8.51 -10.35 -1.21
CA CYS A 91 -7.51 -9.27 -1.10
C CYS A 91 -6.43 -9.41 -2.19
N ALA A 92 -6.00 -10.65 -2.45
CA ALA A 92 -5.02 -10.99 -3.47
C ALA A 92 -5.45 -10.71 -4.93
N ASN A 93 -6.72 -10.36 -5.20
CA ASN A 93 -7.11 -9.89 -6.54
C ASN A 93 -6.52 -8.52 -6.84
N CYS A 94 -6.48 -7.62 -5.85
CA CYS A 94 -5.97 -6.26 -5.97
C CYS A 94 -4.53 -6.13 -5.45
N HIS A 95 -4.12 -6.99 -4.52
CA HIS A 95 -2.78 -7.01 -3.92
C HIS A 95 -2.01 -8.27 -4.34
N GLN A 96 -1.56 -8.30 -5.60
CA GLN A 96 -0.97 -9.48 -6.21
C GLN A 96 0.53 -9.60 -5.86
N PRO A 97 0.99 -10.71 -5.23
CA PRO A 97 2.39 -10.86 -4.80
C PRO A 97 3.42 -10.66 -5.93
N GLN A 98 3.11 -11.11 -7.15
CA GLN A 98 3.97 -10.97 -8.32
C GLN A 98 4.07 -9.54 -8.87
N MET A 99 3.19 -8.64 -8.43
CA MET A 99 3.18 -7.21 -8.79
C MET A 99 3.51 -6.35 -7.57
N ALA A 100 4.43 -6.80 -6.71
CA ALA A 100 4.77 -6.10 -5.46
C ALA A 100 3.53 -5.76 -4.60
N PHE A 101 2.53 -6.65 -4.61
CA PHE A 101 1.23 -6.48 -3.94
C PHE A 101 0.40 -5.26 -4.40
N THR A 102 0.42 -4.98 -5.71
CA THR A 102 -0.56 -4.13 -6.41
C THR A 102 -1.29 -4.94 -7.50
N ASP A 103 -2.04 -4.28 -8.39
CA ASP A 103 -2.75 -4.91 -9.52
C ASP A 103 -2.44 -4.32 -10.89
N ASN A 104 -1.54 -3.34 -10.96
CA ASN A 104 -1.20 -2.56 -12.15
C ASN A 104 -2.40 -1.88 -12.86
N LEU A 105 -3.49 -1.62 -12.13
CA LEU A 105 -4.66 -0.92 -12.65
C LEU A 105 -4.70 0.52 -12.15
N ARG A 106 -5.28 1.43 -12.94
CA ARG A 106 -5.55 2.81 -12.49
C ARG A 106 -6.57 2.83 -11.36
N GLN A 107 -7.61 2.02 -11.53
CA GLN A 107 -8.66 1.74 -10.56
C GLN A 107 -8.85 0.24 -10.52
N SER A 108 -8.91 -0.30 -9.31
CA SER A 108 -9.03 -1.73 -9.09
C SER A 108 -10.45 -2.21 -9.32
N GLN A 109 -10.59 -3.49 -9.65
CA GLN A 109 -11.88 -4.11 -9.89
C GLN A 109 -12.21 -5.11 -8.78
N GLY A 110 -13.09 -4.70 -7.87
CA GLY A 110 -13.76 -5.59 -6.92
C GLY A 110 -15.12 -6.02 -7.46
N ILE A 111 -16.15 -5.96 -6.61
CA ILE A 111 -17.55 -6.03 -7.06
C ILE A 111 -17.87 -4.87 -8.02
N GLY A 112 -17.27 -3.71 -7.78
CA GLY A 112 -17.31 -2.52 -8.64
C GLY A 112 -15.91 -1.95 -8.89
N SER A 113 -15.85 -0.80 -9.54
CA SER A 113 -14.60 -0.06 -9.73
C SER A 113 -14.28 0.76 -8.49
N THR A 114 -13.04 0.69 -8.01
CA THR A 114 -12.58 1.56 -6.94
C THR A 114 -12.35 2.99 -7.45
N VAL A 115 -12.25 3.94 -6.53
CA VAL A 115 -11.93 5.34 -6.86
C VAL A 115 -10.43 5.56 -6.95
N TRP A 116 -9.68 4.93 -6.04
CA TRP A 116 -8.25 5.09 -5.89
C TRP A 116 -7.49 3.85 -6.33
N HIS A 117 -6.26 4.10 -6.79
CA HIS A 117 -5.27 3.09 -7.12
C HIS A 117 -4.89 2.31 -5.86
N THR A 118 -4.72 1.00 -6.02
CA THR A 118 -4.33 0.09 -4.94
C THR A 118 -2.83 0.22 -4.64
N PRO A 119 -2.44 0.74 -3.46
CA PRO A 119 -1.04 0.87 -3.10
C PRO A 119 -0.42 -0.50 -2.79
N THR A 120 0.91 -0.59 -2.88
CA THR A 120 1.63 -1.75 -2.34
C THR A 120 1.40 -1.88 -0.84
N ILE A 121 1.29 -3.12 -0.36
CA ILE A 121 1.30 -3.43 1.08
C ILE A 121 2.65 -3.94 1.58
N ILE A 122 3.70 -3.93 0.75
CA ILE A 122 5.05 -4.28 1.21
C ILE A 122 5.53 -3.20 2.18
N GLY A 123 5.84 -3.60 3.42
CA GLY A 123 6.25 -2.72 4.50
C GLY A 123 5.13 -1.88 5.09
N ILE A 124 3.85 -2.20 4.80
CA ILE A 124 2.70 -1.41 5.27
C ILE A 124 2.63 -1.29 6.80
N ALA A 125 3.15 -2.30 7.51
CA ALA A 125 3.26 -2.33 8.95
C ALA A 125 4.11 -1.21 9.56
N ASN A 126 4.94 -0.53 8.76
CA ASN A 126 5.68 0.66 9.19
C ASN A 126 4.85 1.94 9.15
N SER A 127 3.63 1.92 8.61
CA SER A 127 2.78 3.10 8.53
C SER A 127 1.90 3.25 9.79
N PRO A 128 1.83 4.44 10.40
CA PRO A 128 0.87 4.74 11.46
C PRO A 128 -0.55 5.00 10.95
N TRP A 129 -0.69 5.26 9.64
CA TRP A 129 -1.96 5.63 8.99
C TRP A 129 -2.17 4.81 7.73
N PHE A 130 -3.40 4.35 7.54
CA PHE A 130 -3.75 3.44 6.46
C PHE A 130 -4.80 4.04 5.52
N PHE A 131 -4.85 3.54 4.28
CA PHE A 131 -5.44 4.21 3.11
C PHE A 131 -4.71 5.51 2.71
N TRP A 132 -5.09 6.08 1.56
CA TRP A 132 -4.52 7.33 1.05
C TRP A 132 -4.90 8.58 1.89
N ASP A 133 -6.06 8.58 2.54
CA ASP A 133 -6.54 9.66 3.41
C ASP A 133 -6.24 9.42 4.91
N GLY A 134 -5.68 8.26 5.25
CA GLY A 134 -5.40 7.93 6.64
C GLY A 134 -6.64 7.67 7.48
N ARG A 135 -7.75 7.22 6.87
CA ARG A 135 -9.02 6.99 7.60
C ARG A 135 -9.04 5.80 8.54
N ALA A 136 -7.98 4.98 8.53
CA ALA A 136 -7.76 3.93 9.51
C ALA A 136 -6.44 4.19 10.25
N ASP A 137 -6.47 4.00 11.56
CA ASP A 137 -5.36 4.22 12.49
C ASP A 137 -4.62 2.91 12.84
N SER A 138 -5.11 1.77 12.38
CA SER A 138 -4.43 0.48 12.54
C SER A 138 -4.59 -0.37 11.28
N LEU A 139 -3.66 -1.30 11.06
CA LEU A 139 -3.70 -2.20 9.91
C LEU A 139 -4.90 -3.15 10.02
N TRP A 140 -5.24 -3.58 11.23
CA TRP A 140 -6.37 -4.47 11.43
C TRP A 140 -7.70 -3.76 11.19
N THR A 141 -7.82 -2.48 11.53
CA THR A 141 -8.98 -1.65 11.18
C THR A 141 -9.05 -1.41 9.67
N GLN A 142 -7.92 -1.16 9.01
CA GLN A 142 -7.86 -1.03 7.56
C GLN A 142 -8.40 -2.29 6.85
N ALA A 143 -7.98 -3.47 7.30
CA ALA A 143 -8.39 -4.74 6.70
C ALA A 143 -9.91 -5.00 6.77
N LEU A 144 -10.62 -4.34 7.70
CA LEU A 144 -12.07 -4.41 7.82
C LEU A 144 -12.80 -3.62 6.73
N GLY A 145 -12.23 -2.50 6.29
CA GLY A 145 -12.87 -1.57 5.35
C GLY A 145 -13.28 -2.23 4.03
N PRO A 146 -12.34 -2.85 3.28
CA PRO A 146 -12.65 -3.48 1.99
C PRO A 146 -13.70 -4.58 2.07
N LEU A 147 -13.77 -5.30 3.20
CA LEU A 147 -14.71 -6.41 3.41
C LEU A 147 -16.17 -5.97 3.28
N GLU A 148 -16.52 -4.80 3.80
CA GLU A 148 -17.90 -4.26 3.76
C GLU A 148 -18.10 -3.15 2.72
N ASN A 149 -17.05 -2.76 1.99
CA ASN A 149 -17.15 -1.76 0.93
C ASN A 149 -17.83 -2.35 -0.33
N PRO A 150 -18.92 -1.74 -0.83
CA PRO A 150 -19.81 -2.33 -1.83
C PRO A 150 -19.19 -2.39 -3.23
N VAL A 151 -18.13 -1.62 -3.49
CA VAL A 151 -17.37 -1.72 -4.74
C VAL A 151 -16.12 -2.60 -4.60
N GLU A 152 -15.74 -3.01 -3.40
CA GLU A 152 -14.60 -3.90 -3.14
C GLU A 152 -15.06 -5.35 -2.90
N HIS A 153 -15.10 -5.84 -1.65
CA HIS A 153 -15.65 -7.17 -1.35
C HIS A 153 -17.17 -7.17 -1.17
N GLY A 154 -17.74 -6.07 -0.70
CA GLY A 154 -19.19 -5.82 -0.52
C GLY A 154 -19.94 -6.83 0.36
N ALA A 155 -19.23 -7.60 1.19
CA ALA A 155 -19.88 -8.51 2.13
C ALA A 155 -20.55 -7.73 3.27
N ASN A 156 -21.31 -8.45 4.09
CA ASN A 156 -21.89 -7.91 5.32
C ASN A 156 -21.38 -8.66 6.54
N ARG A 157 -21.45 -8.00 7.69
CA ARG A 157 -20.94 -8.49 8.97
C ARG A 157 -21.34 -9.93 9.30
N MET A 158 -22.63 -10.26 9.21
CA MET A 158 -23.07 -11.63 9.53
C MET A 158 -22.64 -12.66 8.50
N GLN A 159 -22.65 -12.31 7.21
CA GLN A 159 -22.12 -13.20 6.17
C GLN A 159 -20.68 -13.63 6.51
N LEU A 160 -19.82 -12.68 6.90
CA LEU A 160 -18.44 -12.95 7.27
C LEU A 160 -18.35 -13.84 8.52
N ALA A 161 -19.13 -13.56 9.56
CA ALA A 161 -19.16 -14.39 10.76
C ALA A 161 -19.57 -15.84 10.45
N HIS A 162 -20.57 -16.04 9.60
CA HIS A 162 -20.99 -17.38 9.12
C HIS A 162 -19.91 -18.07 8.28
N ILE A 163 -19.16 -17.33 7.46
CA ILE A 163 -18.03 -17.89 6.69
C ILE A 163 -16.95 -18.40 7.65
N ILE A 164 -16.58 -17.61 8.65
CA ILE A 164 -15.60 -18.03 9.67
C ILE A 164 -16.09 -19.28 10.41
N TYR A 165 -17.35 -19.27 10.89
CA TYR A 165 -17.93 -20.41 11.59
C TYR A 165 -17.95 -21.71 10.77
N ARG A 166 -18.28 -21.63 9.47
CA ARG A 166 -18.42 -22.82 8.62
C ARG A 166 -17.11 -23.35 8.08
N HIS A 167 -16.14 -22.48 7.83
CA HIS A 167 -14.95 -22.82 7.05
C HIS A 167 -13.62 -22.64 7.77
N TYR A 168 -13.60 -21.91 8.89
CA TYR A 168 -12.37 -21.53 9.58
C TYR A 168 -12.46 -21.70 11.10
N ARG A 169 -13.49 -22.39 11.61
CA ARG A 169 -13.72 -22.50 13.05
C ARG A 169 -12.53 -23.09 13.80
N GLU A 170 -11.98 -24.19 13.31
CA GLU A 170 -10.85 -24.85 13.97
C GLU A 170 -9.63 -23.91 14.03
N GLU A 171 -9.25 -23.30 12.91
CA GLU A 171 -8.13 -22.36 12.88
C GLU A 171 -8.38 -21.10 13.70
N TYR A 172 -9.61 -20.57 13.68
CA TYR A 172 -10.01 -19.42 14.47
C TYR A 172 -9.91 -19.70 15.97
N GLU A 173 -10.46 -20.83 16.43
CA GLU A 173 -10.48 -21.21 17.85
C GLU A 173 -9.10 -21.64 18.37
N THR A 174 -8.10 -21.83 17.48
CA THR A 174 -6.69 -21.98 17.90
C THR A 174 -6.02 -20.66 18.31
N VAL A 175 -6.61 -19.52 17.92
CA VAL A 175 -6.05 -18.18 18.12
C VAL A 175 -6.91 -17.35 19.07
N PHE A 176 -8.24 -17.49 18.97
CA PHE A 176 -9.22 -16.67 19.67
C PHE A 176 -10.16 -17.53 20.50
N GLU A 177 -10.99 -16.87 21.31
CA GLU A 177 -12.05 -17.51 22.08
C GLU A 177 -13.04 -18.30 21.18
N PRO A 178 -13.66 -19.38 21.70
CA PRO A 178 -14.63 -20.18 20.97
C PRO A 178 -15.74 -19.36 20.31
N LEU A 179 -16.12 -19.74 19.08
CA LEU A 179 -17.21 -19.07 18.40
C LEU A 179 -18.55 -19.40 19.07
N PRO A 180 -19.47 -18.42 19.20
CA PRO A 180 -20.85 -18.73 19.58
C PRO A 180 -21.49 -19.65 18.54
N ASP A 181 -22.51 -20.39 18.92
CA ASP A 181 -23.25 -21.20 17.95
C ASP A 181 -24.07 -20.30 17.02
N LEU A 182 -23.58 -20.16 15.79
CA LEU A 182 -24.23 -19.37 14.74
C LEU A 182 -25.28 -20.17 13.95
N THR A 183 -25.67 -21.38 14.39
CA THR A 183 -26.71 -22.16 13.70
C THR A 183 -28.15 -21.70 13.99
N ASP A 184 -28.35 -20.96 15.08
CA ASP A 184 -29.63 -20.31 15.41
C ASP A 184 -29.87 -19.10 14.48
N GLY A 185 -30.65 -19.30 13.42
CA GLY A 185 -30.93 -18.27 12.42
C GLY A 185 -31.85 -17.14 12.90
N GLU A 186 -32.59 -17.33 14.00
CA GLU A 186 -33.41 -16.26 14.60
C GLU A 186 -32.53 -15.31 15.42
N ARG A 187 -31.56 -15.86 16.15
CA ARG A 187 -30.57 -15.07 16.90
C ARG A 187 -29.46 -14.49 16.01
N PHE A 188 -28.97 -15.27 15.04
CA PHE A 188 -27.87 -14.92 14.15
C PHE A 188 -28.30 -15.08 12.68
N PRO A 189 -29.03 -14.08 12.13
CA PRO A 189 -29.51 -14.14 10.75
C PRO A 189 -28.34 -14.28 9.77
N ALA A 190 -28.62 -14.83 8.58
CA ALA A 190 -27.60 -15.03 7.56
C ALA A 190 -26.91 -13.72 7.12
N HIS A 191 -27.65 -12.61 7.17
CA HIS A 191 -27.20 -11.31 6.71
C HIS A 191 -27.64 -10.18 7.64
N ALA A 192 -26.70 -9.35 8.05
CA ALA A 192 -26.92 -8.15 8.85
C ALA A 192 -25.63 -7.31 8.88
N MET A 193 -25.74 -5.98 8.90
CA MET A 193 -24.62 -5.04 9.09
C MET A 193 -25.12 -3.69 9.60
N PRO A 194 -24.31 -2.91 10.33
CA PRO A 194 -24.69 -1.59 10.81
C PRO A 194 -24.84 -0.56 9.66
N ILE A 195 -25.78 0.40 9.79
CA ILE A 195 -26.06 1.48 8.80
C ILE A 195 -24.81 2.31 8.46
N VAL A 196 -23.90 2.48 9.42
CA VAL A 196 -22.68 3.28 9.26
C VAL A 196 -21.79 2.75 8.12
N ALA A 197 -22.00 1.49 7.73
CA ALA A 197 -21.17 0.82 6.75
C ALA A 197 -21.45 1.21 5.29
N ASN A 198 -22.61 1.76 4.86
CA ASN A 198 -22.79 2.24 3.46
C ASN A 198 -23.95 3.23 3.24
N LYS A 199 -23.68 4.26 2.42
CA LYS A 199 -24.66 5.21 1.88
C LYS A 199 -25.18 4.74 0.51
N LEU A 200 -25.81 3.56 0.41
CA LEU A 200 -26.49 3.14 -0.84
C LEU A 200 -27.99 2.86 -0.58
N PRO A 201 -28.91 3.33 -1.44
CA PRO A 201 -30.34 3.12 -1.23
C PRO A 201 -30.80 1.69 -1.64
N GLY A 202 -31.54 1.01 -0.75
CA GLY A 202 -32.30 -0.22 -1.04
C GLY A 202 -31.89 -1.44 -0.19
N LEU A 203 -30.80 -2.12 -0.55
CA LEU A 203 -30.33 -3.35 0.10
C LEU A 203 -29.83 -3.09 1.53
N ASP A 204 -29.21 -1.94 1.76
CA ASP A 204 -28.62 -1.55 3.04
C ASP A 204 -29.67 -1.42 4.17
N GLN A 205 -30.91 -1.05 3.83
CA GLN A 205 -31.95 -0.84 4.83
C GLN A 205 -32.41 -2.16 5.47
N GLN A 206 -32.51 -3.25 4.70
CA GLN A 206 -32.90 -4.56 5.25
C GLN A 206 -31.80 -5.15 6.12
N LEU A 207 -30.54 -5.05 5.70
CA LEU A 207 -29.40 -5.51 6.47
C LEU A 207 -29.25 -4.74 7.79
N ALA A 208 -29.50 -3.42 7.75
CA ALA A 208 -29.53 -2.56 8.92
C ALA A 208 -30.67 -2.91 9.89
N LEU A 209 -31.86 -3.18 9.38
CA LEU A 209 -33.00 -3.61 10.22
C LEU A 209 -32.68 -4.94 10.89
N ALA A 210 -32.13 -5.92 10.16
CA ALA A 210 -31.69 -7.19 10.74
C ALA A 210 -30.63 -6.99 11.82
N TRP A 211 -29.66 -6.10 11.58
CA TRP A 211 -28.66 -5.73 12.59
C TRP A 211 -29.27 -5.10 13.84
N GLN A 212 -30.26 -4.23 13.68
CA GLN A 212 -30.92 -3.58 14.81
C GLN A 212 -31.63 -4.58 15.73
N GLN A 213 -32.17 -5.68 15.20
CA GLN A 213 -32.81 -6.74 15.97
C GLN A 213 -31.86 -7.57 16.83
N LEU A 214 -30.55 -7.60 16.51
CA LEU A 214 -29.56 -8.26 17.36
C LEU A 214 -29.52 -7.61 18.76
N THR A 215 -29.39 -8.43 19.79
CA THR A 215 -29.17 -7.93 21.15
C THR A 215 -27.84 -7.17 21.23
N PRO A 216 -27.66 -6.24 22.19
CA PRO A 216 -26.37 -5.57 22.37
C PRO A 216 -25.19 -6.55 22.57
N ALA A 217 -25.41 -7.65 23.29
CA ALA A 217 -24.40 -8.69 23.48
C ALA A 217 -24.06 -9.41 22.18
N ASP A 218 -25.06 -9.76 21.36
CA ASP A 218 -24.84 -10.43 20.07
C ASP A 218 -24.09 -9.50 19.09
N LYS A 219 -24.40 -8.20 19.10
CA LYS A 219 -23.65 -7.20 18.30
C LYS A 219 -22.17 -7.18 18.67
N VAL A 220 -21.84 -7.27 19.98
CA VAL A 220 -20.44 -7.33 20.44
C VAL A 220 -19.78 -8.63 19.98
N LEU A 221 -20.44 -9.78 20.14
CA LEU A 221 -19.91 -11.07 19.69
C LEU A 221 -19.58 -11.07 18.19
N VAL A 222 -20.53 -10.61 17.38
CA VAL A 222 -20.37 -10.55 15.91
C VAL A 222 -19.28 -9.56 15.50
N ASN A 223 -19.21 -8.40 16.17
CA ASN A 223 -18.13 -7.45 15.94
C ASN A 223 -16.76 -8.01 16.35
N GLN A 224 -16.68 -8.79 17.42
CA GLN A 224 -15.43 -9.43 17.83
C GLN A 224 -14.94 -10.41 16.77
N ILE A 225 -15.83 -11.22 16.18
CA ILE A 225 -15.47 -12.13 15.08
C ILE A 225 -14.90 -11.33 13.90
N PHE A 226 -15.56 -10.23 13.53
CA PHE A 226 -15.11 -9.38 12.44
C PHE A 226 -13.76 -8.71 12.72
N VAL A 227 -13.56 -8.17 13.92
CA VAL A 227 -12.26 -7.63 14.35
C VAL A 227 -11.17 -8.69 14.28
N ASN A 228 -11.47 -9.92 14.70
CA ASN A 228 -10.50 -11.02 14.67
C ASN A 228 -10.11 -11.43 13.24
N ILE A 229 -11.00 -11.26 12.25
CA ILE A 229 -10.66 -11.36 10.81
C ILE A 229 -9.59 -10.32 10.47
N GLY A 230 -9.86 -9.04 10.77
CA GLY A 230 -8.93 -7.94 10.51
C GLY A 230 -7.58 -8.12 11.21
N LYS A 231 -7.58 -8.52 12.48
CA LYS A 231 -6.37 -8.78 13.27
C LYS A 231 -5.53 -9.93 12.70
N SER A 232 -6.18 -10.98 12.20
CA SER A 232 -5.50 -12.10 11.54
C SER A 232 -4.86 -11.65 10.23
N ILE A 233 -5.60 -10.94 9.38
CA ILE A 233 -5.08 -10.39 8.11
C ILE A 233 -3.90 -9.45 8.38
N ALA A 234 -4.02 -8.54 9.34
CA ALA A 234 -2.94 -7.63 9.73
C ALA A 234 -1.70 -8.37 10.26
N ALA A 235 -1.86 -9.47 11.00
CA ALA A 235 -0.73 -10.30 11.44
C ALA A 235 0.01 -10.94 10.25
N TYR A 236 -0.71 -11.31 9.18
CA TYR A 236 -0.10 -11.78 7.94
C TYR A 236 0.60 -10.65 7.18
N GLU A 237 -0.09 -9.54 6.93
CA GLU A 237 0.48 -8.39 6.22
C GLU A 237 1.67 -7.77 6.96
N GLY A 238 1.69 -7.90 8.30
CA GLY A 238 2.81 -7.55 9.16
C GLY A 238 4.12 -8.28 8.85
N LEU A 239 4.04 -9.45 8.21
CA LEU A 239 5.23 -10.18 7.76
C LEU A 239 5.86 -9.56 6.51
N LEU A 240 5.09 -8.87 5.66
CA LEU A 240 5.47 -8.45 4.31
C LEU A 240 6.44 -7.26 4.29
N LEU A 241 7.50 -7.27 5.09
CA LEU A 241 8.52 -6.24 5.12
C LEU A 241 9.43 -6.31 3.89
N PRO A 242 9.93 -5.18 3.37
CA PRO A 242 10.87 -5.18 2.26
C PRO A 242 12.21 -5.80 2.66
N GLY A 243 12.84 -6.55 1.77
CA GLY A 243 14.24 -6.96 1.91
C GLY A 243 15.23 -5.89 1.48
N PRO A 244 16.54 -6.13 1.67
CA PRO A 244 17.59 -5.23 1.19
C PRO A 244 17.56 -5.10 -0.34
N SER A 245 17.48 -3.86 -0.82
CA SER A 245 17.59 -3.50 -2.23
C SER A 245 19.05 -3.24 -2.65
N ARG A 246 19.30 -2.97 -3.93
CA ARG A 246 20.62 -2.52 -4.43
C ARG A 246 21.07 -1.24 -3.72
N PHE A 247 20.14 -0.31 -3.46
CA PHE A 247 20.41 0.88 -2.68
C PHE A 247 20.89 0.55 -1.26
N ASP A 248 20.25 -0.40 -0.58
CA ASP A 248 20.63 -0.73 0.81
C ASP A 248 22.04 -1.32 0.88
N VAL A 249 22.44 -2.14 -0.10
CA VAL A 249 23.82 -2.68 -0.22
C VAL A 249 24.83 -1.56 -0.48
N PHE A 250 24.49 -0.61 -1.36
CA PHE A 250 25.33 0.56 -1.64
C PHE A 250 25.50 1.44 -0.39
N ALA A 251 24.42 1.79 0.29
CA ALA A 251 24.42 2.65 1.47
C ALA A 251 25.31 2.06 2.59
N LYS A 252 25.24 0.74 2.78
CA LYS A 252 26.08 0.02 3.76
C LYS A 252 27.57 0.13 3.44
N LYS A 253 27.96 -0.10 2.17
CA LYS A 253 29.35 0.01 1.73
C LYS A 253 29.85 1.45 1.79
N LEU A 254 29.01 2.41 1.39
CA LEU A 254 29.32 3.83 1.47
C LEU A 254 29.60 4.27 2.91
N GLN A 255 28.77 3.84 3.87
CA GLN A 255 29.00 4.10 5.29
C GLN A 255 30.33 3.53 5.81
N GLN A 256 30.74 2.37 5.28
CA GLN A 256 31.99 1.70 5.65
C GLN A 256 33.22 2.28 4.94
N GLY A 257 33.05 3.27 4.05
CA GLY A 257 34.12 3.81 3.21
C GLY A 257 34.62 2.82 2.16
N LEU A 258 33.81 1.80 1.82
CA LEU A 258 34.16 0.78 0.83
C LEU A 258 33.69 1.21 -0.57
N PRO A 259 34.47 0.93 -1.62
CA PRO A 259 34.00 1.07 -3.00
C PRO A 259 32.74 0.22 -3.25
N SER A 260 31.78 0.78 -3.98
CA SER A 260 30.56 0.08 -4.38
C SER A 260 30.23 0.35 -5.84
N ALA A 261 29.94 -0.71 -6.58
CA ALA A 261 29.36 -0.68 -7.91
C ALA A 261 27.88 -1.12 -7.91
N ASP A 262 27.27 -1.26 -6.72
CA ASP A 262 25.87 -1.71 -6.60
C ASP A 262 24.90 -0.67 -7.18
N LEU A 263 25.28 0.62 -7.12
CA LEU A 263 24.69 1.71 -7.88
C LEU A 263 25.67 2.22 -8.94
N THR A 264 25.16 2.37 -10.17
CA THR A 264 25.83 3.05 -11.27
C THR A 264 26.08 4.52 -10.93
N PRO A 265 27.03 5.18 -11.61
CA PRO A 265 27.25 6.62 -11.46
C PRO A 265 25.98 7.48 -11.66
N GLN A 266 25.06 7.06 -12.53
CA GLN A 266 23.79 7.76 -12.77
C GLN A 266 22.80 7.60 -11.62
N GLU A 267 22.68 6.39 -11.06
CA GLU A 267 21.87 6.14 -9.86
C GLU A 267 22.44 6.90 -8.66
N GLN A 268 23.77 6.98 -8.53
CA GLN A 268 24.41 7.77 -7.47
C GLN A 268 24.17 9.28 -7.64
N ALA A 269 24.24 9.79 -8.87
CA ALA A 269 23.88 11.18 -9.16
C ALA A 269 22.40 11.47 -8.85
N GLY A 270 21.51 10.53 -9.16
CA GLY A 270 20.10 10.57 -8.79
C GLY A 270 19.88 10.59 -7.29
N LEU A 271 20.59 9.75 -6.54
CA LEU A 271 20.55 9.74 -5.08
C LEU A 271 21.03 11.08 -4.50
N LYS A 272 22.08 11.70 -5.06
CA LYS A 272 22.51 13.04 -4.63
C LYS A 272 21.41 14.09 -4.83
N LEU A 273 20.75 14.08 -6.00
CA LEU A 273 19.61 14.98 -6.24
C LEU A 273 18.47 14.71 -5.26
N PHE A 274 18.18 13.43 -4.97
CA PHE A 274 17.10 13.03 -4.07
C PHE A 274 17.28 13.56 -2.65
N ILE A 275 18.52 13.49 -2.12
CA ILE A 275 18.85 13.92 -0.76
C ILE A 275 19.20 15.41 -0.65
N ASP A 276 19.32 16.13 -1.77
CA ASP A 276 19.64 17.55 -1.81
C ASP A 276 18.43 18.38 -1.35
N ASP A 277 18.64 19.23 -0.34
CA ASP A 277 17.61 20.05 0.32
C ASP A 277 17.19 21.29 -0.48
N LYS A 278 17.82 21.55 -1.63
CA LYS A 278 17.61 22.75 -2.46
C LYS A 278 17.18 22.43 -3.88
N GLN A 279 17.78 21.44 -4.51
CA GLN A 279 17.51 21.05 -5.90
C GLN A 279 16.37 20.04 -5.99
N GLY A 280 16.60 18.79 -5.55
CA GLY A 280 15.59 17.74 -5.72
C GLY A 280 14.54 17.73 -4.62
N GLN A 281 14.89 18.14 -3.39
CA GLN A 281 13.99 18.31 -2.23
C GLN A 281 13.12 17.09 -1.89
N CYS A 282 13.39 15.92 -2.49
CA CYS A 282 12.54 14.73 -2.37
C CYS A 282 12.50 14.26 -0.91
N ILE A 283 13.64 14.38 -0.22
CA ILE A 283 13.83 13.97 1.16
C ILE A 283 12.98 14.73 2.18
N HIS A 284 12.43 15.90 1.83
CA HIS A 284 11.52 16.63 2.73
C HIS A 284 10.23 15.86 3.04
N CYS A 285 9.83 14.94 2.15
CA CYS A 285 8.67 14.07 2.36
C CYS A 285 9.07 12.58 2.33
N HIS A 286 10.01 12.20 1.47
CA HIS A 286 10.43 10.81 1.28
C HIS A 286 11.74 10.53 2.02
N ASN A 287 11.63 10.28 3.33
CA ASN A 287 12.77 10.04 4.21
C ASN A 287 12.59 8.78 5.06
N GLY A 288 13.62 8.49 5.87
CA GLY A 288 13.71 7.29 6.67
C GLY A 288 13.82 6.01 5.84
N PRO A 289 13.90 4.85 6.51
CA PRO A 289 14.10 3.58 5.85
C PRO A 289 13.02 3.25 4.82
N MET A 290 11.77 3.70 4.99
CA MET A 290 10.68 3.44 4.05
C MET A 290 10.54 4.51 2.95
N PHE A 291 11.43 5.51 2.88
CA PHE A 291 11.31 6.62 1.93
C PHE A 291 9.93 7.31 2.00
N THR A 292 9.42 7.47 3.21
CA THR A 292 8.19 8.20 3.54
C THR A 292 8.25 8.63 4.99
N ASN A 293 7.82 9.86 5.25
CA ASN A 293 7.60 10.36 6.60
C ASN A 293 6.18 10.09 7.12
N HIS A 294 5.33 9.43 6.32
CA HIS A 294 3.92 9.14 6.60
C HIS A 294 3.00 10.36 6.80
N ASP A 295 3.49 11.57 6.48
CA ASP A 295 2.68 12.79 6.49
C ASP A 295 1.62 12.78 5.38
N PHE A 296 0.74 13.77 5.43
CA PHE A 296 -0.22 14.08 4.38
C PHE A 296 0.18 15.36 3.66
N LYS A 297 0.18 15.35 2.33
CA LYS A 297 0.54 16.50 1.49
C LYS A 297 -0.49 16.75 0.40
N VAL A 298 -0.70 18.02 0.07
CA VAL A 298 -1.56 18.49 -1.02
C VAL A 298 -0.70 18.73 -2.26
N THR A 299 -0.65 17.72 -3.13
CA THR A 299 0.11 17.78 -4.40
C THR A 299 -0.66 18.44 -5.53
N GLY A 300 -1.99 18.53 -5.43
CA GLY A 300 -2.85 19.12 -6.46
C GLY A 300 -3.20 18.20 -7.62
N ILE A 301 -3.06 16.89 -7.43
CA ILE A 301 -3.66 15.86 -8.31
C ILE A 301 -5.14 15.69 -7.94
N ALA A 302 -6.01 15.75 -8.96
CA ALA A 302 -7.45 15.55 -8.83
C ALA A 302 -7.82 14.08 -8.66
N ASP A 303 -8.91 13.79 -7.94
CA ASP A 303 -9.59 12.50 -8.08
C ASP A 303 -10.12 12.34 -9.51
N ALA A 304 -10.16 11.09 -9.99
CA ALA A 304 -10.72 10.80 -11.30
C ALA A 304 -12.24 11.08 -11.31
N PRO A 305 -12.77 11.83 -12.31
CA PRO A 305 -14.21 11.97 -12.51
C PRO A 305 -14.90 10.60 -12.62
N PRO A 306 -16.17 10.44 -12.18
CA PRO A 306 -17.13 11.47 -11.78
C PRO A 306 -17.17 11.75 -10.26
N VAL A 307 -16.12 11.40 -9.52
CA VAL A 307 -16.15 11.40 -8.06
C VAL A 307 -16.18 12.84 -7.50
N VAL A 308 -17.10 13.10 -6.56
CA VAL A 308 -17.05 14.32 -5.73
C VAL A 308 -15.71 14.30 -5.01
N ALA A 309 -14.85 15.30 -5.28
CA ALA A 309 -13.48 15.34 -4.77
C ALA A 309 -13.43 14.93 -3.28
N ASN A 310 -12.71 13.85 -3.00
CA ASN A 310 -12.48 13.39 -1.65
C ASN A 310 -11.78 14.52 -0.89
N GLN A 311 -12.26 14.83 0.31
CA GLN A 311 -11.67 15.89 1.12
C GLN A 311 -10.29 15.50 1.67
N GLY A 312 -9.80 14.29 1.40
CA GLY A 312 -8.48 13.80 1.79
C GLY A 312 -8.39 13.61 3.29
N ARG A 313 -7.23 13.95 3.87
CA ARG A 313 -6.93 13.77 5.28
C ARG A 313 -7.96 14.38 6.23
N ILE A 314 -8.59 15.52 5.89
CA ILE A 314 -9.59 16.13 6.78
C ILE A 314 -10.82 15.22 7.01
N ALA A 315 -11.30 14.54 5.95
CA ALA A 315 -12.37 13.56 6.09
C ALA A 315 -11.85 12.25 6.66
N GLY A 316 -10.63 11.86 6.28
CA GLY A 316 -9.98 10.65 6.81
C GLY A 316 -9.81 10.68 8.33
N ILE A 317 -9.29 11.77 8.90
CA ILE A 317 -9.11 11.86 10.35
C ILE A 317 -10.45 11.92 11.10
N ALA A 318 -11.45 12.60 10.54
CA ALA A 318 -12.79 12.59 11.12
C ALA A 318 -13.40 11.18 11.14
N HIS A 319 -13.15 10.39 10.08
CA HIS A 319 -13.55 8.98 10.03
C HIS A 319 -12.79 8.14 11.07
N ALA A 320 -11.46 8.22 11.13
CA ALA A 320 -10.66 7.44 12.06
C ALA A 320 -11.05 7.69 13.53
N LEU A 321 -11.35 8.95 13.90
CA LEU A 321 -11.81 9.29 15.24
C LEU A 321 -13.22 8.75 15.55
N ALA A 322 -14.07 8.62 14.53
CA ALA A 322 -15.45 8.12 14.67
C ALA A 322 -15.57 6.60 14.50
N ASP A 323 -14.53 5.93 14.01
CA ASP A 323 -14.55 4.49 13.73
C ASP A 323 -14.72 3.69 15.04
N PRO A 324 -15.75 2.83 15.16
CA PRO A 324 -15.95 2.00 16.35
C PRO A 324 -14.84 0.95 16.58
N PHE A 325 -13.89 0.82 15.65
CA PHE A 325 -12.74 -0.08 15.67
C PHE A 325 -11.40 0.66 15.69
N ASN A 326 -11.36 1.92 16.15
CA ASN A 326 -10.08 2.61 16.32
C ASN A 326 -9.30 2.13 17.57
N CYS A 327 -8.10 2.67 17.78
CA CYS A 327 -7.17 2.31 18.84
C CYS A 327 -7.73 2.51 20.27
N PHE A 328 -8.80 3.30 20.45
CA PHE A 328 -9.48 3.52 21.73
C PHE A 328 -10.74 2.67 21.91
N SER A 329 -11.10 1.86 20.92
CA SER A 329 -12.27 1.01 20.98
C SER A 329 -12.11 -0.12 22.02
N GLN A 330 -13.22 -0.70 22.46
CA GLN A 330 -13.23 -1.90 23.30
C GLN A 330 -12.59 -3.12 22.63
N PHE A 331 -12.38 -3.07 21.32
CA PHE A 331 -11.81 -4.14 20.51
C PHE A 331 -10.31 -4.03 20.32
N SER A 332 -9.71 -2.90 20.74
CA SER A 332 -8.28 -2.64 20.72
C SER A 332 -7.67 -3.03 22.06
N GLU A 333 -6.61 -3.83 22.07
CA GLU A 333 -5.87 -4.06 23.31
C GLU A 333 -5.10 -2.80 23.74
N PRO A 334 -4.91 -2.57 25.06
CA PRO A 334 -4.15 -1.42 25.55
C PRO A 334 -2.77 -1.33 24.88
N SER A 335 -2.50 -0.18 24.26
CA SER A 335 -1.28 0.07 23.50
C SER A 335 -0.79 1.49 23.76
N ASP A 336 0.52 1.67 23.87
CA ASP A 336 1.17 2.99 23.87
C ASP A 336 1.24 3.61 22.47
N GLN A 337 0.97 2.83 21.42
CA GLN A 337 1.03 3.24 20.02
C GLN A 337 -0.18 4.06 19.54
N CYS A 338 -1.17 4.34 20.40
CA CYS A 338 -2.32 5.18 20.04
C CYS A 338 -2.00 6.69 20.00
N ALA A 339 -0.74 7.09 20.21
CA ALA A 339 -0.33 8.51 20.26
C ALA A 339 -0.66 9.26 18.96
N GLU A 340 -0.47 8.62 17.81
CA GLU A 340 -0.78 9.18 16.48
C GLU A 340 -2.25 9.61 16.39
N LEU A 341 -3.19 8.75 16.77
CA LEU A 341 -4.61 9.10 16.80
C LEU A 341 -4.93 10.11 17.92
N LYS A 342 -4.34 9.93 19.11
CA LYS A 342 -4.59 10.78 20.29
C LYS A 342 -4.27 12.26 20.03
N PHE A 343 -3.17 12.52 19.33
CA PHE A 343 -2.65 13.85 19.09
C PHE A 343 -2.77 14.27 17.61
N ALA A 344 -3.59 13.55 16.84
CA ALA A 344 -3.83 13.85 15.45
C ALA A 344 -4.39 15.26 15.25
N LYS A 345 -3.85 15.97 14.26
CA LYS A 345 -4.44 17.22 13.80
C LYS A 345 -5.74 16.94 13.05
N TYR A 346 -6.84 17.58 13.48
CA TYR A 346 -8.18 17.36 12.92
C TYR A 346 -8.78 18.58 12.22
N ALA A 347 -8.04 19.69 12.11
CA ALA A 347 -8.48 20.90 11.44
C ALA A 347 -7.29 21.64 10.81
N GLY A 348 -7.56 22.33 9.69
CA GLY A 348 -6.57 23.09 8.93
C GLY A 348 -6.79 22.98 7.43
N THR A 349 -6.34 23.98 6.67
CA THR A 349 -6.43 23.97 5.20
C THR A 349 -5.45 22.97 4.58
N GLU A 350 -4.34 22.70 5.26
CA GLU A 350 -3.32 21.73 4.86
C GLU A 350 -3.76 20.27 4.98
N LEU A 351 -4.90 19.99 5.62
CA LEU A 351 -5.49 18.65 5.64
C LEU A 351 -6.50 18.43 4.50
N GLN A 352 -6.98 19.51 3.88
CA GLN A 352 -7.96 19.43 2.80
C GLN A 352 -7.27 18.96 1.53
N TYR A 353 -7.78 17.87 0.94
CA TYR A 353 -7.23 17.20 -0.24
C TYR A 353 -5.83 16.60 -0.03
N ALA A 354 -5.35 16.56 1.21
CA ALA A 354 -4.05 16.00 1.52
C ALA A 354 -4.12 14.47 1.47
N VAL A 355 -3.16 13.86 0.79
CA VAL A 355 -3.00 12.41 0.71
C VAL A 355 -1.68 11.99 1.32
N LYS A 356 -1.65 10.78 1.86
CA LYS A 356 -0.47 10.21 2.52
C LYS A 356 0.69 10.12 1.54
N VAL A 357 1.88 10.49 1.99
CA VAL A 357 3.13 10.29 1.26
C VAL A 357 3.39 8.77 1.19
N PRO A 358 3.36 8.13 0.00
CA PRO A 358 3.58 6.69 -0.09
C PRO A 358 5.06 6.36 0.09
N THR A 359 5.35 5.12 0.50
CA THR A 359 6.72 4.59 0.42
C THR A 359 7.21 4.59 -1.02
N LEU A 360 8.51 4.82 -1.21
CA LEU A 360 9.16 4.65 -2.53
C LEU A 360 9.87 3.30 -2.68
N ARG A 361 9.82 2.42 -1.67
CA ARG A 361 10.31 1.06 -1.84
C ARG A 361 9.45 0.33 -2.86
N ASN A 362 10.11 -0.39 -3.77
CA ASN A 362 9.46 -1.08 -4.90
C ASN A 362 8.70 -0.17 -5.87
N ILE A 363 8.91 1.16 -5.84
CA ILE A 363 8.12 2.10 -6.65
C ILE A 363 8.18 1.79 -8.15
N ALA A 364 9.32 1.30 -8.67
CA ALA A 364 9.45 0.98 -10.09
C ALA A 364 8.62 -0.25 -10.52
N LEU A 365 8.01 -0.98 -9.59
CA LEU A 365 7.19 -2.17 -9.85
C LEU A 365 5.68 -1.90 -9.70
N THR A 366 5.28 -0.69 -9.30
CA THR A 366 3.91 -0.38 -8.86
C THR A 366 3.23 0.66 -9.74
N ALA A 367 3.53 0.69 -11.03
CA ALA A 367 2.77 1.52 -11.97
C ALA A 367 1.31 1.03 -12.05
N PRO A 368 0.33 1.89 -12.34
CA PRO A 368 0.43 3.34 -12.51
C PRO A 368 0.59 4.09 -11.17
N TYR A 369 0.88 5.38 -11.24
CA TYR A 369 1.30 6.19 -10.09
C TYR A 369 0.26 7.21 -9.64
N MET A 370 0.48 7.75 -8.44
CA MET A 370 -0.42 8.64 -7.68
C MET A 370 -1.63 7.91 -7.08
N HIS A 371 -2.33 8.56 -6.16
CA HIS A 371 -3.49 7.98 -5.47
C HIS A 371 -4.64 7.59 -6.42
N ASN A 372 -4.68 8.18 -7.62
CA ASN A 372 -5.71 7.95 -8.64
C ASN A 372 -5.21 7.14 -9.86
N GLY A 373 -3.94 6.70 -9.85
CA GLY A 373 -3.35 5.96 -10.98
C GLY A 373 -3.26 6.75 -12.28
N SER A 374 -3.20 8.09 -12.23
CA SER A 374 -3.27 8.96 -13.41
C SER A 374 -2.01 9.00 -14.28
N MET A 375 -0.86 8.56 -13.76
CA MET A 375 0.41 8.63 -14.46
C MET A 375 0.96 7.23 -14.72
N ASP A 376 1.43 6.98 -15.95
CA ASP A 376 1.81 5.62 -16.36
C ASP A 376 3.31 5.33 -16.09
N SER A 377 4.12 6.36 -15.82
CA SER A 377 5.57 6.21 -15.66
C SER A 377 6.16 7.11 -14.56
N LEU A 378 7.24 6.64 -13.91
CA LEU A 378 7.99 7.46 -12.95
C LEU A 378 8.53 8.75 -13.58
N ILE A 379 8.92 8.73 -14.85
CA ILE A 379 9.39 9.96 -15.51
C ILE A 379 8.27 10.99 -15.67
N GLU A 380 7.02 10.57 -15.81
CA GLU A 380 5.85 11.46 -15.81
C GLU A 380 5.64 12.07 -14.42
N VAL A 381 5.73 11.26 -13.36
CA VAL A 381 5.71 11.71 -11.96
C VAL A 381 6.79 12.76 -11.70
N LEU A 382 8.03 12.49 -12.09
CA LEU A 382 9.15 13.39 -11.91
C LEU A 382 8.95 14.71 -12.69
N ARG A 383 8.39 14.66 -13.91
CA ARG A 383 8.05 15.88 -14.67
C ARG A 383 6.93 16.68 -14.01
N PHE A 384 5.97 16.02 -13.36
CA PHE A 384 4.92 16.68 -12.60
C PHE A 384 5.50 17.49 -11.45
N TYR A 385 6.32 16.86 -10.59
CA TYR A 385 7.00 17.56 -9.49
C TYR A 385 7.96 18.65 -10.00
N ASN A 386 8.66 18.40 -11.11
CA ASN A 386 9.60 19.37 -11.67
C ASN A 386 8.92 20.68 -12.12
N LYS A 387 7.68 20.58 -12.63
CA LYS A 387 6.89 21.74 -13.03
C LYS A 387 6.08 22.33 -11.88
N ALA A 388 5.68 21.49 -10.91
CA ALA A 388 4.78 21.79 -9.80
C ALA A 388 3.68 22.79 -10.16
N ARG A 389 2.91 22.49 -11.22
CA ARG A 389 1.73 23.27 -11.59
C ARG A 389 0.51 22.50 -11.09
N PRO A 390 -0.05 22.83 -9.91
CA PRO A 390 -1.27 22.18 -9.45
C PRO A 390 -2.35 22.33 -10.52
N GLN A 391 -3.10 21.27 -10.82
CA GLN A 391 -4.25 21.36 -11.72
C GLN A 391 -5.28 22.39 -11.18
N PHE A 392 -5.21 22.68 -9.88
CA PHE A 392 -6.12 23.51 -9.11
C PHE A 392 -5.50 24.79 -8.56
N HIS A 393 -4.39 25.29 -9.11
CA HIS A 393 -3.64 26.43 -8.55
C HIS A 393 -4.45 27.74 -8.40
N GLN A 394 -5.65 27.81 -8.97
CA GLN A 394 -6.59 28.94 -8.86
C GLN A 394 -7.92 28.58 -8.18
N GLN A 395 -8.10 27.34 -7.72
CA GLN A 395 -9.33 26.94 -7.05
C GLN A 395 -9.36 27.45 -5.60
N LEU A 396 -10.52 27.96 -5.21
CA LEU A 396 -10.80 28.41 -3.86
C LEU A 396 -11.50 27.28 -3.10
N THR A 397 -11.22 27.18 -1.81
CA THR A 397 -12.07 26.43 -0.88
C THR A 397 -13.52 26.93 -0.96
N ASN A 398 -14.48 26.13 -0.47
CA ASN A 398 -15.90 26.52 -0.40
C ASN A 398 -16.14 27.83 0.38
N ASN A 399 -15.15 28.30 1.16
CA ASN A 399 -15.18 29.52 1.94
C ASN A 399 -14.38 30.68 1.30
N GLY A 400 -14.00 30.56 0.03
CA GLY A 400 -13.29 31.62 -0.71
C GLY A 400 -11.81 31.80 -0.36
N LYS A 401 -11.21 30.90 0.43
CA LYS A 401 -9.76 30.92 0.73
C LYS A 401 -8.98 30.13 -0.31
N ALA A 402 -7.77 30.58 -0.63
CA ALA A 402 -6.82 29.83 -1.45
C ALA A 402 -6.54 28.45 -0.82
N LEU A 403 -6.48 27.43 -1.67
CA LEU A 403 -6.09 26.08 -1.26
C LEU A 403 -4.61 26.06 -0.85
N HIS A 404 -4.31 25.26 0.18
CA HIS A 404 -2.93 24.96 0.57
C HIS A 404 -2.29 24.03 -0.47
N PHE A 405 -1.04 24.28 -0.84
CA PHE A 405 -0.27 23.44 -1.75
C PHE A 405 1.16 23.30 -1.24
N ASP A 406 1.66 22.07 -1.19
CA ASP A 406 3.00 21.77 -0.65
C ASP A 406 4.12 21.84 -1.71
N LEU A 407 3.78 21.84 -3.00
CA LEU A 407 4.76 21.71 -4.08
C LEU A 407 5.26 23.04 -4.61
N GLN A 408 6.56 23.12 -4.83
CA GLN A 408 7.25 24.17 -5.57
C GLN A 408 8.01 23.57 -6.76
N PRO A 409 8.14 24.29 -7.90
CA PRO A 409 8.83 23.74 -9.06
C PRO A 409 10.32 23.49 -8.76
N LEU A 410 10.82 22.30 -9.11
CA LEU A 410 12.22 21.93 -8.86
C LEU A 410 13.19 22.50 -9.89
N GLY A 411 12.73 22.74 -11.13
CA GLY A 411 13.57 23.33 -12.20
C GLY A 411 14.72 22.45 -12.69
N LEU A 412 14.67 21.15 -12.44
CA LEU A 412 15.64 20.14 -12.87
C LEU A 412 15.67 19.98 -14.39
N LEU A 413 16.86 19.73 -14.92
CA LEU A 413 17.10 19.46 -16.33
C LEU A 413 16.64 18.03 -16.71
N PRO A 414 16.34 17.76 -17.99
CA PRO A 414 15.87 16.44 -18.41
C PRO A 414 16.77 15.27 -18.02
N TYR A 415 18.10 15.44 -18.05
CA TYR A 415 19.02 14.37 -17.64
C TYR A 415 19.01 14.13 -16.12
N GLN A 416 18.77 15.17 -15.31
CA GLN A 416 18.63 15.05 -13.85
C GLN A 416 17.36 14.27 -13.47
N LEU A 417 16.27 14.44 -14.24
CA LEU A 417 15.09 13.61 -14.07
C LEU A 417 15.37 12.13 -14.40
N GLN A 418 16.21 11.86 -15.41
CA GLN A 418 16.63 10.48 -15.70
C GLN A 418 17.51 9.89 -14.61
N GLN A 419 18.39 10.68 -14.01
CA GLN A 419 19.19 10.28 -12.85
C GLN A 419 18.32 9.91 -11.66
N LEU A 420 17.33 10.74 -11.31
CA LEU A 420 16.34 10.44 -10.28
C LEU A 420 15.56 9.16 -10.61
N ASN A 421 15.09 9.02 -11.85
CA ASN A 421 14.37 7.82 -12.30
C ASN A 421 15.23 6.55 -12.14
N ALA A 422 16.50 6.60 -12.52
CA ALA A 422 17.44 5.51 -12.35
C ALA A 422 17.61 5.14 -10.87
N PHE A 423 17.83 6.14 -10.00
CA PHE A 423 17.92 5.92 -8.56
C PHE A 423 16.68 5.22 -7.99
N LEU A 424 15.47 5.67 -8.35
CA LEU A 424 14.22 5.06 -7.88
C LEU A 424 14.11 3.58 -8.27
N GLY A 425 14.64 3.20 -9.43
CA GLY A 425 14.71 1.80 -9.86
C GLY A 425 15.62 0.92 -8.98
N SER A 426 16.54 1.51 -8.23
CA SER A 426 17.43 0.78 -7.31
C SER A 426 16.78 0.38 -5.99
N LEU A 427 15.56 0.87 -5.72
CA LEU A 427 14.80 0.63 -4.48
C LEU A 427 13.95 -0.65 -4.51
N ASN A 428 14.06 -1.44 -5.58
CA ASN A 428 13.34 -2.70 -5.73
C ASN A 428 13.97 -3.81 -4.88
N SER A 429 13.11 -4.57 -4.21
CA SER A 429 13.46 -5.70 -3.35
C SER A 429 12.27 -6.65 -3.23
N LEU A 430 12.55 -7.95 -3.10
CA LEU A 430 11.53 -8.90 -2.67
C LEU A 430 11.22 -8.69 -1.18
N PRO A 431 9.99 -9.03 -0.73
CA PRO A 431 9.71 -9.11 0.70
C PRO A 431 10.68 -10.07 1.41
N ALA A 432 11.11 -9.69 2.61
CA ALA A 432 12.02 -10.47 3.47
C ALA A 432 11.28 -11.59 4.22
N VAL A 433 10.56 -12.44 3.49
CA VAL A 433 9.74 -13.53 4.03
C VAL A 433 10.00 -14.83 3.31
N ASP A 434 9.65 -15.94 3.95
CA ASP A 434 9.63 -17.25 3.28
C ASP A 434 8.62 -17.23 2.13
N ALA A 435 8.99 -17.78 0.97
CA ALA A 435 8.19 -17.75 -0.26
C ALA A 435 6.80 -18.40 -0.09
N SER A 436 6.63 -19.32 0.87
CA SER A 436 5.33 -19.91 1.20
C SER A 436 4.29 -18.90 1.69
N TRP A 437 4.70 -17.70 2.12
CA TRP A 437 3.81 -16.59 2.48
C TRP A 437 3.41 -15.73 1.28
N LEU A 438 4.02 -15.92 0.11
CA LEU A 438 3.77 -15.14 -1.09
C LEU A 438 2.89 -15.86 -2.11
N THR A 439 2.47 -17.09 -1.80
CA THR A 439 1.65 -17.93 -2.66
C THR A 439 0.38 -18.34 -1.93
N PRO A 440 -0.77 -18.49 -2.63
CA PRO A 440 -1.99 -18.99 -2.01
C PRO A 440 -1.73 -20.26 -1.20
N PRO A 441 -2.21 -20.38 0.05
CA PRO A 441 -2.02 -21.58 0.84
C PRO A 441 -2.55 -22.80 0.09
N LEU A 442 -1.75 -23.87 0.06
CA LEU A 442 -2.20 -25.14 -0.50
C LEU A 442 -3.50 -25.55 0.18
N THR A 443 -4.58 -25.68 -0.59
CA THR A 443 -5.81 -26.25 -0.08
C THR A 443 -5.50 -27.70 0.29
N GLN A 444 -5.72 -28.07 1.55
CA GLN A 444 -5.88 -29.47 1.90
C GLN A 444 -7.18 -29.94 1.26
N SER A 445 -7.15 -30.20 -0.05
CA SER A 445 -8.21 -30.98 -0.66
C SER A 445 -8.12 -32.36 -0.02
N LYS A 446 -9.17 -32.76 0.71
CA LYS A 446 -9.43 -34.19 0.85
C LYS A 446 -9.45 -34.74 -0.57
N PRO A 447 -8.71 -35.82 -0.89
CA PRO A 447 -8.64 -36.29 -2.26
C PRO A 447 -10.04 -36.65 -2.73
N SER A 448 -10.55 -35.86 -3.66
CA SER A 448 -11.68 -36.27 -4.48
C SER A 448 -11.17 -37.44 -5.32
N ALA A 449 -11.80 -38.61 -5.20
CA ALA A 449 -11.56 -39.74 -6.07
C ALA A 449 -12.13 -39.43 -7.46
N ASN A 450 -11.47 -38.52 -8.20
CA ASN A 450 -11.50 -38.31 -9.65
C ASN A 450 -11.07 -36.87 -9.97
N SER A 451 -9.76 -36.64 -10.11
CA SER A 451 -9.26 -35.59 -11.01
C SER A 451 -7.88 -35.98 -11.54
N GLN A 452 -7.75 -35.91 -12.86
CA GLN A 452 -6.52 -36.16 -13.61
C GLN A 452 -5.47 -35.07 -13.34
N PRO A 453 -4.16 -35.38 -13.41
CA PRO A 453 -3.10 -34.43 -13.10
C PRO A 453 -2.85 -33.49 -14.28
N GLY A 454 -3.07 -32.20 -14.07
CA GLY A 454 -2.83 -31.17 -15.07
C GLY A 454 -2.81 -29.77 -14.45
N ALA A 455 -1.78 -29.49 -13.65
CA ALA A 455 -1.41 -28.12 -13.31
C ALA A 455 0.11 -28.03 -13.25
N GLU A 456 0.69 -27.25 -14.17
CA GLU A 456 2.11 -26.89 -14.15
C GLU A 456 2.46 -26.18 -12.83
N PRO A 457 3.69 -26.35 -12.32
CA PRO A 457 4.15 -25.60 -11.14
C PRO A 457 4.16 -24.10 -11.46
N GLN A 458 3.47 -23.32 -10.64
CA GLN A 458 3.49 -21.86 -10.71
C GLN A 458 4.93 -21.36 -10.66
N ALA A 459 5.30 -20.51 -11.62
CA ALA A 459 6.62 -19.93 -11.74
C ALA A 459 7.02 -19.22 -10.43
N ALA A 460 8.27 -19.43 -10.00
CA ALA A 460 8.85 -18.66 -8.91
C ALA A 460 8.67 -17.15 -9.17
N ILE A 461 8.33 -16.39 -8.12
CA ILE A 461 8.23 -14.93 -8.18
C ILE A 461 9.63 -14.37 -8.51
N THR A 462 9.89 -14.15 -9.79
CA THR A 462 11.07 -13.45 -10.27
C THR A 462 10.71 -11.98 -10.41
N LEU A 463 11.50 -11.10 -9.79
CA LEU A 463 11.39 -9.66 -10.07
C LEU A 463 11.54 -9.44 -11.58
N PRO A 464 10.73 -8.56 -12.21
CA PRO A 464 11.00 -8.11 -13.56
C PRO A 464 12.43 -7.57 -13.63
N PRO A 465 13.16 -7.79 -14.75
CA PRO A 465 14.43 -7.09 -14.95
C PRO A 465 14.19 -5.56 -14.91
N PRO A 466 15.17 -4.80 -14.40
CA PRO A 466 15.05 -3.35 -14.22
C PRO A 466 14.80 -2.58 -15.52
#